data_AF-A0A353G9E6-F1
#
_entry.id   AF-A0A353G9E6-F1
#
_cell.length_a   1.000
_cell.length_b   1.000
_cell.length_c   1.000
_cell.angle_alpha   90.00
_cell.angle_beta   90.00
_cell.angle_gamma   90.00
#
_symmetry.space_group_name_H-M   'P 1'
#
loop_
_entity.id
_entity.type
_entity.pdbx_description
1 polymer ?
#
loop_
_entity_poly.entity_id
_entity_poly.type
_entity_poly.pdbx_seq_one_letter_code
_entity_poly.pdbx_strand_id
1 'polypeptide(L)'
;MLGLERDADETAIKAAYRKKVKSAHPDTGGDPDEFGRISTSYDLLKDPVRRKVYDDTGYDPQLADVADLKGLVVLESMINDMILDEREPGSFDPVSALRRKLTDDVLKSRFHILELERHRGRIRQHVDRLGRRPEKDVLGSMLRARTQSISDAIKAAEAQIDAIERAYSMLEGYSYELDPLEPPSGETTLDDDHDDMPETVGSAMSKAAE
;
A
#
# COMPACT_ATOMS: atom_id res chain seq x y z
N MET A 1 -11.73 -21.31 14.36
CA MET A 1 -10.51 -21.99 13.86
C MET A 1 -10.64 -23.50 14.05
N LEU A 2 -10.08 -24.29 13.13
CA LEU A 2 -10.20 -25.76 13.12
C LEU A 2 -9.15 -26.50 13.98
N GLY A 3 -8.11 -25.81 14.45
CA GLY A 3 -7.08 -26.37 15.33
C GLY A 3 -6.23 -27.43 14.64
N LEU A 4 -5.75 -27.11 13.44
CA LEU A 4 -4.94 -27.98 12.59
C LEU A 4 -3.53 -27.42 12.46
N GLU A 5 -2.57 -28.32 12.24
CA GLU A 5 -1.23 -27.95 11.81
C GLU A 5 -1.24 -27.39 10.38
N ARG A 6 -0.26 -26.56 10.04
CA ARG A 6 -0.17 -25.88 8.74
C ARG A 6 -0.07 -26.87 7.57
N ASP A 7 0.52 -28.03 7.78
CA ASP A 7 0.71 -29.10 6.80
C ASP A 7 -0.45 -30.11 6.73
N ALA A 8 -1.54 -29.87 7.47
CA ALA A 8 -2.68 -30.79 7.50
C ALA A 8 -3.26 -31.05 6.09
N ASP A 9 -3.48 -32.32 5.76
CA ASP A 9 -4.05 -32.72 4.48
C ASP A 9 -5.56 -32.46 4.39
N GLU A 10 -6.14 -32.61 3.20
CA GLU A 10 -7.58 -32.42 3.01
C GLU A 10 -8.43 -33.35 3.89
N THR A 11 -7.93 -34.56 4.17
CA THR A 11 -8.62 -35.56 4.98
C THR A 11 -8.75 -35.06 6.42
N ALA A 12 -7.65 -34.59 7.01
CA ALA A 12 -7.60 -33.99 8.33
C ALA A 12 -8.49 -32.75 8.42
N ILE A 13 -8.47 -31.88 7.40
CA ILE A 13 -9.32 -30.69 7.32
C ILE A 13 -10.81 -31.07 7.37
N LYS A 14 -11.24 -32.00 6.52
CA LYS A 14 -12.63 -32.48 6.46
C LYS A 14 -13.06 -33.17 7.75
N ALA A 15 -12.16 -33.90 8.41
CA ALA A 15 -12.44 -34.58 9.68
C ALA A 15 -12.60 -33.58 10.83
N ALA A 16 -11.69 -32.61 10.94
CA ALA A 16 -11.73 -31.57 11.96
C ALA A 16 -12.97 -30.69 11.83
N TYR A 17 -13.33 -30.29 10.61
CA TYR A 17 -14.56 -29.52 10.35
C TYR A 17 -15.81 -30.25 10.83
N ARG A 18 -16.00 -31.53 10.45
CA ARG A 18 -17.15 -32.32 10.87
C ARG A 18 -17.25 -32.46 12.39
N LYS A 19 -16.11 -32.67 13.05
CA LYS A 19 -16.04 -32.77 14.52
C LYS A 19 -16.47 -31.46 15.19
N LYS A 20 -15.99 -30.32 14.69
CA LYS A 20 -16.24 -28.98 15.24
C LYS A 20 -17.66 -28.49 14.98
N VAL A 21 -18.21 -28.74 13.80
CA VAL A 21 -19.61 -28.40 13.47
C VAL A 21 -20.59 -29.11 14.40
N LYS A 22 -20.36 -30.39 14.70
CA LYS A 22 -21.25 -31.16 15.57
C LYS A 22 -21.38 -30.57 16.99
N SER A 23 -20.33 -29.92 17.50
CA SER A 23 -20.35 -29.25 18.81
C SER A 23 -20.84 -27.80 18.74
N ALA A 24 -20.61 -27.11 17.62
CA ALA A 24 -20.91 -25.69 17.48
C ALA A 24 -22.26 -25.39 16.81
N HIS A 25 -22.99 -26.41 16.33
CA HIS A 25 -24.23 -26.18 15.59
C HIS A 25 -25.30 -25.50 16.47
N PRO A 26 -25.94 -24.40 15.99
CA PRO A 26 -26.98 -23.69 16.75
C PRO A 26 -28.15 -24.57 17.18
N ASP A 27 -28.59 -25.50 16.32
CA ASP A 27 -29.65 -26.47 16.63
C ASP A 27 -29.35 -27.39 17.81
N THR A 28 -28.07 -27.57 18.16
CA THR A 28 -27.64 -28.36 19.33
C THR A 28 -27.23 -27.48 20.52
N GLY A 29 -27.55 -26.18 20.47
CA GLY A 29 -27.20 -25.20 21.51
C GLY A 29 -25.80 -24.62 21.40
N GLY A 30 -25.15 -24.73 20.24
CA GLY A 30 -23.85 -24.13 19.97
C GLY A 30 -23.93 -22.64 19.64
N ASP A 31 -22.80 -21.95 19.72
CA ASP A 31 -22.67 -20.53 19.43
C ASP A 31 -22.69 -20.26 17.90
N PRO A 32 -23.65 -19.47 17.38
CA PRO A 32 -23.68 -19.09 15.97
C PRO A 32 -22.39 -18.41 15.48
N ASP A 33 -21.72 -17.64 16.32
CA ASP A 33 -20.47 -16.96 15.95
C ASP A 33 -19.32 -17.97 15.83
N GLU A 34 -19.22 -18.92 16.75
CA GLU A 34 -18.26 -20.02 16.66
C GLU A 34 -18.50 -20.88 15.41
N PHE A 35 -19.78 -21.20 15.13
CA PHE A 35 -20.18 -21.93 13.93
C PHE A 35 -19.78 -21.20 12.64
N GLY A 36 -20.01 -19.88 12.59
CA GLY A 36 -19.57 -19.03 11.48
C GLY A 36 -18.06 -19.13 11.27
N ARG A 37 -17.26 -18.90 12.33
CA ARG A 37 -15.79 -18.99 12.25
C ARG A 37 -15.28 -20.35 11.80
N ILE A 38 -15.92 -21.44 12.24
CA ILE A 38 -15.57 -22.82 11.83
C ILE A 38 -15.85 -23.00 10.33
N SER A 39 -17.01 -22.54 9.87
CA SER A 39 -17.42 -22.63 8.47
C SER A 39 -16.49 -21.85 7.56
N THR A 40 -16.19 -20.59 7.90
CA THR A 40 -15.27 -19.76 7.10
C THR A 40 -13.84 -20.32 7.08
N SER A 41 -13.36 -20.87 8.21
CA SER A 41 -12.05 -21.54 8.25
C SER A 41 -12.00 -22.74 7.29
N TYR A 42 -13.07 -23.55 7.25
CA TYR A 42 -13.16 -24.69 6.34
C TYR A 42 -13.26 -24.25 4.88
N ASP A 43 -14.02 -23.19 4.59
CA ASP A 43 -14.19 -22.66 3.23
C ASP A 43 -12.89 -22.12 2.65
N LEU A 44 -12.02 -21.53 3.47
CA LEU A 44 -10.65 -21.18 3.10
C LEU A 44 -9.81 -22.44 2.81
N LEU A 45 -9.75 -23.37 3.77
CA LEU A 45 -8.82 -24.50 3.71
C LEU A 45 -9.19 -25.56 2.66
N LYS A 46 -10.47 -25.64 2.25
CA LYS A 46 -10.93 -26.59 1.22
C LYS A 46 -10.53 -26.18 -0.19
N ASP A 47 -10.24 -24.90 -0.42
CA ASP A 47 -9.83 -24.37 -1.72
C ASP A 47 -8.30 -24.32 -1.76
N PRO A 48 -7.63 -25.15 -2.58
CA PRO A 48 -6.17 -25.25 -2.58
C PRO A 48 -5.49 -23.95 -3.05
N VAL A 49 -6.13 -23.18 -3.94
CA VAL A 49 -5.58 -21.92 -4.42
C VAL A 49 -5.66 -20.88 -3.33
N ARG A 50 -6.84 -20.74 -2.69
CA ARG A 50 -7.02 -19.79 -1.58
C ARG A 50 -6.17 -20.15 -0.37
N ARG A 51 -6.10 -21.43 -0.01
CA ARG A 51 -5.22 -21.91 1.06
C ARG A 51 -3.77 -21.54 0.78
N LYS A 52 -3.27 -21.78 -0.45
CA LYS A 52 -1.91 -21.40 -0.82
C LYS A 52 -1.67 -19.91 -0.66
N VAL A 53 -2.59 -19.06 -1.14
CA VAL A 53 -2.47 -17.60 -0.99
C VAL A 53 -2.42 -17.21 0.49
N TYR A 54 -3.32 -17.76 1.32
CA TYR A 54 -3.34 -17.48 2.75
C TYR A 54 -2.09 -18.01 3.46
N ASP A 55 -1.59 -19.18 3.09
CA ASP A 55 -0.36 -19.73 3.65
C ASP A 55 0.87 -18.88 3.26
N ASP A 56 0.91 -18.33 2.05
CA ASP A 56 2.03 -17.51 1.55
C ASP A 56 1.99 -16.08 2.11
N THR A 57 0.81 -15.51 2.28
CA THR A 57 0.62 -14.07 2.55
C THR A 57 -0.03 -13.75 3.91
N GLY A 58 -0.60 -14.75 4.60
CA GLY A 58 -1.44 -14.55 5.78
C GLY A 58 -2.80 -13.90 5.48
N TYR A 59 -3.15 -13.73 4.20
CA TYR A 59 -4.28 -12.92 3.76
C TYR A 59 -5.29 -13.73 2.93
N ASP A 60 -6.57 -13.51 3.20
CA ASP A 60 -7.68 -13.97 2.37
C ASP A 60 -8.75 -12.87 2.26
N PRO A 61 -9.13 -12.44 1.04
CA PRO A 61 -10.12 -11.38 0.85
C PRO A 61 -11.49 -11.64 1.46
N GLN A 62 -11.89 -12.90 1.64
CA GLN A 62 -13.20 -13.25 2.25
C GLN A 62 -13.12 -13.30 3.78
N LEU A 63 -11.92 -13.29 4.35
CA LEU A 63 -11.65 -13.14 5.77
C LEU A 63 -11.32 -11.69 6.16
N ALA A 64 -10.99 -10.84 5.19
CA ALA A 64 -10.71 -9.43 5.42
C ALA A 64 -11.95 -8.71 5.98
N ASP A 65 -11.73 -7.76 6.90
CA ASP A 65 -12.79 -6.84 7.29
C ASP A 65 -13.27 -6.06 6.06
N VAL A 66 -14.57 -5.78 5.98
CA VAL A 66 -15.15 -4.93 4.95
C VAL A 66 -14.45 -3.56 4.89
N ALA A 67 -13.99 -3.04 6.04
CA ALA A 67 -13.20 -1.82 6.11
C ALA A 67 -11.82 -1.97 5.44
N ASP A 68 -11.21 -3.14 5.55
CA ASP A 68 -9.88 -3.43 5.03
C ASP A 68 -9.89 -3.60 3.51
N LEU A 69 -10.97 -4.14 2.93
CA LEU A 69 -11.11 -4.33 1.48
C LEU A 69 -10.81 -3.07 0.66
N LYS A 70 -11.22 -1.90 1.15
CA LYS A 70 -10.94 -0.63 0.47
C LYS A 70 -9.45 -0.25 0.53
N GLY A 71 -8.79 -0.50 1.65
CA GLY A 71 -7.35 -0.28 1.79
C GLY A 71 -6.54 -1.21 0.89
N LEU A 72 -7.00 -2.45 0.71
CA LEU A 72 -6.38 -3.40 -0.19
C LEU A 72 -6.42 -2.96 -1.65
N VAL A 73 -7.56 -2.44 -2.12
CA VAL A 73 -7.66 -1.88 -3.49
C VAL A 73 -6.68 -0.72 -3.68
N VAL A 74 -6.49 0.12 -2.65
CA VAL A 74 -5.49 1.19 -2.69
C VAL A 74 -4.08 0.60 -2.81
N LEU A 75 -3.71 -0.37 -1.95
CA LEU A 75 -2.39 -1.01 -2.02
C LEU A 75 -2.15 -1.74 -3.34
N GLU A 76 -3.14 -2.47 -3.86
CA GLU A 76 -3.06 -3.17 -5.14
C GLU A 76 -2.69 -2.20 -6.28
N SER A 77 -3.33 -1.03 -6.32
CA SER A 77 -2.99 -0.01 -7.31
C SER A 77 -1.54 0.48 -7.21
N MET A 78 -1.02 0.60 -5.98
CA MET A 78 0.34 1.06 -5.76
C MET A 78 1.38 -0.03 -5.98
N ILE A 79 1.03 -1.29 -5.70
CA ILE A 79 1.88 -2.45 -6.01
C ILE A 79 2.01 -2.59 -7.52
N ASN A 80 0.96 -2.36 -8.29
CA ASN A 80 1.07 -2.33 -9.75
C ASN A 80 2.04 -1.24 -10.23
N ASP A 81 2.01 -0.05 -9.63
CA ASP A 81 3.00 1.00 -9.91
C ASP A 81 4.42 0.54 -9.55
N MET A 82 4.59 -0.16 -8.43
CA MET A 82 5.88 -0.69 -7.96
C MET A 82 6.43 -1.80 -8.85
N ILE A 83 5.57 -2.69 -9.36
CA ILE A 83 5.96 -3.77 -10.28
C ILE A 83 6.52 -3.22 -11.59
N LEU A 84 6.02 -2.05 -12.02
CA LEU A 84 6.47 -1.38 -13.24
C LEU A 84 7.70 -0.48 -13.02
N ASP A 85 8.23 -0.42 -11.79
CA ASP A 85 9.42 0.36 -11.47
C ASP A 85 10.69 -0.35 -11.95
N GLU A 86 11.49 0.33 -12.79
CA GLU A 86 12.69 -0.22 -13.41
C GLU A 86 13.95 -0.10 -12.54
N ARG A 87 13.87 0.51 -11.35
CA ARG A 87 15.02 0.64 -10.45
C ARG A 87 15.48 -0.73 -9.93
N GLU A 88 16.79 -0.88 -9.75
CA GLU A 88 17.36 -2.12 -9.25
C GLU A 88 16.85 -2.42 -7.82
N PRO A 89 16.44 -3.67 -7.51
CA PRO A 89 16.14 -4.08 -6.14
C PRO A 89 17.30 -3.76 -5.20
N GLY A 90 17.02 -3.42 -3.95
CA GLY A 90 18.06 -3.01 -2.98
C GLY A 90 18.56 -1.58 -3.14
N SER A 91 18.37 -0.93 -4.30
CA SER A 91 18.80 0.47 -4.53
C SER A 91 17.89 1.53 -3.88
N PHE A 92 16.67 1.17 -3.51
CA PHE A 92 15.70 2.07 -2.87
C PHE A 92 14.73 1.30 -1.97
N ASP A 93 14.07 2.01 -1.05
CA ASP A 93 13.06 1.43 -0.16
C ASP A 93 11.64 1.65 -0.73
N PRO A 94 11.03 0.63 -1.37
CA PRO A 94 9.67 0.73 -1.88
C PRO A 94 8.62 0.90 -0.77
N VAL A 95 8.80 0.28 0.39
CA VAL A 95 7.83 0.34 1.49
C VAL A 95 7.74 1.76 2.05
N SER A 96 8.89 2.41 2.24
CA SER A 96 8.93 3.83 2.65
C SER A 96 8.36 4.75 1.58
N ALA A 97 8.59 4.46 0.29
CA ALA A 97 7.99 5.21 -0.81
C ALA A 97 6.46 5.09 -0.83
N LEU A 98 5.92 3.89 -0.62
CA LEU A 98 4.48 3.64 -0.50
C LEU A 98 3.88 4.42 0.67
N ARG A 99 4.45 4.32 1.87
CA ARG A 99 4.00 5.08 3.07
C ARG A 99 3.99 6.58 2.82
N ARG A 100 5.02 7.10 2.16
CA ARG A 100 5.11 8.52 1.82
C ARG A 100 4.01 8.93 0.85
N LYS A 101 3.80 8.17 -0.23
CA LYS A 101 2.73 8.42 -1.21
C LYS A 101 1.34 8.44 -0.54
N LEU A 102 1.04 7.45 0.29
CA LEU A 102 -0.21 7.41 1.06
C LEU A 102 -0.38 8.65 1.95
N THR A 103 0.67 9.03 2.67
CA THR A 103 0.66 10.24 3.54
C THR A 103 0.38 11.50 2.74
N ASP A 104 1.06 11.67 1.61
CA ASP A 104 0.88 12.81 0.72
C ASP A 104 -0.55 12.88 0.16
N ASP A 105 -1.13 11.73 -0.18
CA ASP A 105 -2.49 11.66 -0.72
C ASP A 105 -3.57 11.93 0.34
N VAL A 106 -3.35 11.54 1.60
CA VAL A 106 -4.20 11.98 2.74
C VAL A 106 -4.16 13.50 2.86
N LEU A 107 -2.97 14.10 2.86
CA LEU A 107 -2.82 15.55 3.03
C LEU A 107 -3.51 16.32 1.89
N LYS A 108 -3.31 15.91 0.63
CA LYS A 108 -3.98 16.51 -0.53
C LYS A 108 -5.51 16.40 -0.43
N SER A 109 -6.01 15.24 -0.03
CA SER A 109 -7.46 15.00 0.11
C SER A 109 -8.07 15.86 1.21
N ARG A 110 -7.39 15.97 2.36
CA ARG A 110 -7.81 16.85 3.47
C ARG A 110 -7.83 18.32 3.05
N PHE A 111 -6.82 18.78 2.32
CA PHE A 111 -6.81 20.14 1.77
C PHE A 111 -7.98 20.38 0.81
N HIS A 112 -8.25 19.43 -0.09
CA HIS A 112 -9.37 19.53 -1.02
C HIS A 112 -10.73 19.58 -0.32
N ILE A 113 -10.92 18.79 0.75
CA ILE A 113 -12.13 18.85 1.59
C ILE A 113 -12.32 20.26 2.15
N LEU A 114 -11.27 20.87 2.72
CA LEU A 114 -11.35 22.23 3.27
C LEU A 114 -11.79 23.27 2.21
N GLU A 115 -11.29 23.15 0.98
CA GLU A 115 -11.70 24.01 -0.13
C GLU A 115 -13.18 23.81 -0.51
N LEU A 116 -13.62 22.56 -0.61
CA LEU A 116 -15.02 22.21 -0.88
C LEU A 116 -15.95 22.74 0.21
N GLU A 117 -15.56 22.61 1.48
CA GLU A 117 -16.31 23.13 2.62
C GLU A 117 -16.45 24.65 2.57
N ARG A 118 -15.36 25.36 2.23
CA ARG A 118 -15.38 26.81 2.03
C ARG A 118 -16.35 27.19 0.91
N HIS A 119 -16.31 26.52 -0.24
CA HIS A 119 -17.24 26.77 -1.34
C HIS A 119 -18.69 26.51 -0.95
N ARG A 120 -18.97 25.38 -0.29
CA ARG A 120 -20.29 25.02 0.23
C ARG A 120 -20.82 26.08 1.19
N GLY A 121 -19.98 26.54 2.11
CA GLY A 121 -20.31 27.60 3.06
C GLY A 121 -20.70 28.91 2.38
N ARG A 122 -19.95 29.34 1.36
CA ARG A 122 -20.28 30.55 0.58
C ARG A 122 -21.61 30.40 -0.17
N ILE A 123 -21.85 29.26 -0.81
CA ILE A 123 -23.12 29.01 -1.51
C ILE A 123 -24.30 29.05 -0.54
N ARG A 124 -24.17 28.40 0.63
CA ARG A 124 -25.21 28.44 1.68
C ARG A 124 -25.51 29.87 2.12
N GLN A 125 -24.49 30.68 2.36
CA GLN A 125 -24.65 32.11 2.70
C GLN A 125 -25.35 32.94 1.60
N HIS A 126 -25.22 32.55 0.32
CA HIS A 126 -25.99 33.17 -0.76
C HIS A 126 -27.45 32.70 -0.76
N VAL A 127 -27.69 31.41 -0.51
CA VAL A 127 -29.05 30.84 -0.39
C VAL A 127 -29.83 31.49 0.74
N ASP A 128 -29.22 31.70 1.91
CA ASP A 128 -29.89 32.30 3.08
C ASP A 128 -30.32 33.75 2.85
N ARG A 129 -29.65 34.46 1.93
CA ARG A 129 -29.98 35.85 1.55
C ARG A 129 -30.93 35.93 0.36
N LEU A 130 -31.21 34.81 -0.30
CA LEU A 130 -32.10 34.78 -1.45
C LEU A 130 -33.55 34.86 -0.97
N GLY A 131 -34.27 35.90 -1.41
CA GLY A 131 -35.71 36.01 -1.15
C GLY A 131 -36.48 34.83 -1.77
N ARG A 132 -37.43 34.27 -1.02
CA ARG A 132 -38.23 33.12 -1.50
C ARG A 132 -39.15 33.55 -2.64
N ARG A 133 -39.19 32.77 -3.72
CA ARG A 133 -40.21 32.84 -4.77
C ARG A 133 -41.11 31.60 -4.71
N PRO A 134 -42.30 31.68 -4.09
CA PRO A 134 -43.13 30.51 -3.76
C PRO A 134 -43.51 29.64 -4.97
N GLU A 135 -43.71 30.25 -6.14
CA GLU A 135 -44.21 29.54 -7.33
C GLU A 135 -43.09 28.99 -8.23
N LYS A 136 -41.90 29.61 -8.23
CA LYS A 136 -40.76 29.22 -9.08
C LYS A 136 -39.41 29.60 -8.44
N ASP A 137 -38.91 28.79 -7.51
CA ASP A 137 -37.58 28.94 -6.88
C ASP A 137 -36.49 28.13 -7.60
N VAL A 138 -36.33 28.36 -8.90
CA VAL A 138 -35.35 27.62 -9.73
C VAL A 138 -33.91 27.90 -9.27
N LEU A 139 -33.58 29.15 -8.98
CA LEU A 139 -32.23 29.51 -8.55
C LEU A 139 -31.91 28.95 -7.15
N GLY A 140 -32.84 29.06 -6.20
CA GLY A 140 -32.65 28.49 -4.87
C GLY A 140 -32.55 26.96 -4.90
N SER A 141 -33.34 26.29 -5.75
CA SER A 141 -33.24 24.84 -5.91
C SER A 141 -31.90 24.41 -6.52
N MET A 142 -31.40 25.13 -7.54
CA MET A 142 -30.10 24.88 -8.15
C MET A 142 -28.95 25.05 -7.14
N LEU A 143 -28.97 26.12 -6.33
CA LEU A 143 -27.93 26.38 -5.33
C LEU A 143 -27.96 25.34 -4.19
N ARG A 144 -29.16 24.92 -3.75
CA ARG A 144 -29.32 23.84 -2.76
C ARG A 144 -28.83 22.50 -3.31
N ALA A 145 -29.18 22.17 -4.55
CA ALA A 145 -28.68 20.97 -5.23
C ALA A 145 -27.14 20.98 -5.31
N ARG A 146 -26.54 22.12 -5.67
CA ARG A 146 -25.07 22.26 -5.69
C ARG A 146 -24.44 22.09 -4.31
N THR A 147 -25.06 22.63 -3.27
CA THR A 147 -24.62 22.45 -1.87
C THR A 147 -24.64 20.97 -1.47
N GLN A 148 -25.67 20.23 -1.92
CA GLN A 148 -25.76 18.79 -1.70
C GLN A 148 -24.66 18.04 -2.44
N SER A 149 -24.46 18.31 -3.74
CA SER A 149 -23.40 17.65 -4.52
C SER A 149 -22.01 17.88 -3.93
N ILE A 150 -21.71 19.08 -3.42
CA ILE A 150 -20.43 19.34 -2.72
C ILE A 150 -20.35 18.54 -1.42
N SER A 151 -21.46 18.39 -0.69
CA SER A 151 -21.48 17.58 0.54
C SER A 151 -21.25 16.10 0.24
N ASP A 152 -21.81 15.59 -0.85
CA ASP A 152 -21.59 14.20 -1.28
C ASP A 152 -20.14 13.98 -1.74
N ALA A 153 -19.55 14.96 -2.43
CA ALA A 153 -18.12 14.92 -2.79
C ALA A 153 -17.20 14.93 -1.56
N ILE A 154 -17.51 15.72 -0.54
CA ILE A 154 -16.76 15.73 0.74
C ILE A 154 -16.82 14.34 1.38
N LYS A 155 -18.02 13.74 1.50
CA LYS A 155 -18.18 12.39 2.07
C LYS A 155 -17.41 11.32 1.30
N ALA A 156 -17.39 11.42 -0.04
CA ALA A 156 -16.62 10.50 -0.87
C ALA A 156 -15.11 10.65 -0.62
N ALA A 157 -14.62 11.89 -0.50
CA ALA A 157 -13.21 12.15 -0.18
C ALA A 157 -12.83 11.68 1.24
N GLU A 158 -13.71 11.85 2.23
CA GLU A 158 -13.54 11.31 3.59
C GLU A 158 -13.43 9.78 3.56
N ALA A 159 -14.32 9.10 2.85
CA ALA A 159 -14.27 7.65 2.70
C ALA A 159 -13.02 7.15 1.95
N GLN A 160 -12.47 7.96 1.05
CA GLN A 160 -11.19 7.68 0.39
C GLN A 160 -10.02 7.85 1.36
N ILE A 161 -10.02 8.89 2.21
CA ILE A 161 -9.02 9.04 3.27
C ILE A 161 -9.03 7.83 4.20
N ASP A 162 -10.20 7.38 4.64
CA ASP A 162 -10.31 6.18 5.48
C ASP A 162 -9.68 4.95 4.80
N ALA A 163 -9.91 4.77 3.50
CA ALA A 163 -9.31 3.68 2.73
C ALA A 163 -7.78 3.79 2.66
N ILE A 164 -7.25 4.99 2.45
CA ILE A 164 -5.80 5.26 2.41
C ILE A 164 -5.17 5.03 3.78
N GLU A 165 -5.83 5.43 4.87
CA GLU A 165 -5.37 5.20 6.24
C GLU A 165 -5.35 3.70 6.57
N ARG A 166 -6.36 2.93 6.11
CA ARG A 166 -6.35 1.45 6.21
C ARG A 166 -5.20 0.82 5.45
N ALA A 167 -4.96 1.27 4.22
CA ALA A 167 -3.82 0.84 3.42
C ALA A 167 -2.49 1.14 4.12
N TYR A 168 -2.38 2.31 4.77
CA TYR A 168 -1.19 2.68 5.52
C TYR A 168 -0.95 1.73 6.70
N SER A 169 -1.98 1.44 7.50
CA SER A 169 -1.85 0.51 8.63
C SER A 169 -1.49 -0.90 8.22
N MET A 170 -1.91 -1.36 7.03
CA MET A 170 -1.48 -2.66 6.48
C MET A 170 0.02 -2.72 6.17
N LEU A 171 0.67 -1.58 5.95
CA LEU A 171 2.11 -1.50 5.77
C LEU A 171 2.87 -1.45 7.10
N GLU A 172 2.20 -1.36 8.25
CA GLU A 172 2.89 -1.36 9.56
C GLU A 172 3.65 -2.68 9.78
N GLY A 173 4.84 -2.58 10.37
CA GLY A 173 5.71 -3.75 10.61
C GLY A 173 6.56 -4.21 9.43
N TYR A 174 6.26 -3.79 8.20
CA TYR A 174 7.13 -4.06 7.05
C TYR A 174 8.41 -3.19 7.08
N SER A 175 9.54 -3.80 6.79
CA SER A 175 10.83 -3.13 6.55
C SER A 175 11.45 -3.67 5.27
N TYR A 176 12.22 -2.83 4.58
CA TYR A 176 12.96 -3.22 3.38
C TYR A 176 14.46 -3.02 3.62
N GLU A 177 15.25 -4.02 3.27
CA GLU A 177 16.70 -3.98 3.39
C GLU A 177 17.30 -3.39 2.11
N LEU A 178 18.20 -2.42 2.28
CA LEU A 178 18.92 -1.80 1.17
C LEU A 178 20.27 -2.45 0.99
N ASP A 179 20.70 -2.53 -0.26
CA ASP A 179 22.06 -2.96 -0.56
C ASP A 179 23.05 -1.90 -0.08
N PRO A 180 24.15 -2.31 0.55
CA PRO A 180 25.20 -1.39 0.94
C PRO A 180 25.76 -0.73 -0.32
N LEU A 181 25.89 0.59 -0.28
CA LEU A 181 26.59 1.32 -1.34
C LEU A 181 28.02 0.78 -1.42
N GLU A 182 28.35 0.07 -2.50
CA GLU A 182 29.73 -0.33 -2.75
C GLU A 182 30.59 0.94 -2.78
N PRO A 183 31.70 0.99 -2.03
CA PRO A 183 32.64 2.10 -2.16
C PRO A 183 33.14 2.13 -3.61
N PRO A 184 33.32 3.32 -4.21
CA PRO A 184 33.75 3.44 -5.59
C PRO A 184 35.06 2.66 -5.78
N SER A 185 35.02 1.65 -6.64
CA SER A 185 36.17 0.83 -6.98
C SER A 185 37.16 1.66 -7.82
N GLY A 186 38.35 1.90 -7.27
CA GLY A 186 39.52 2.34 -8.03
C GLY A 186 40.31 3.50 -7.45
N GLU A 187 40.97 3.30 -6.31
CA GLU A 187 42.35 3.78 -6.22
C GLU A 187 43.14 2.94 -7.23
N THR A 188 43.50 3.56 -8.35
CA THR A 188 44.47 3.00 -9.29
C THR A 188 45.78 2.96 -8.51
N THR A 189 46.18 1.78 -8.03
CA THR A 189 47.58 1.56 -7.68
C THR A 189 48.36 1.76 -8.97
N LEU A 190 49.00 2.93 -9.08
CA LEU A 190 50.10 3.14 -10.02
C LEU A 190 51.14 2.07 -9.66
N ASP A 191 51.20 1.03 -10.50
CA ASP A 191 52.35 0.15 -10.54
C ASP A 191 53.55 1.03 -10.90
N ASP A 192 54.42 1.27 -9.91
CA ASP A 192 55.76 1.80 -10.14
C ASP A 192 56.51 0.76 -10.98
N ASP A 193 56.52 0.97 -12.30
CA ASP A 193 57.42 0.30 -13.24
C ASP A 193 58.87 0.63 -12.83
N HIS A 194 59.43 -0.21 -11.98
CA HIS A 194 60.85 -0.25 -11.69
C HIS A 194 61.43 -1.52 -12.30
N ASP A 195 61.83 -1.46 -13.58
CA ASP A 195 63.08 -2.10 -13.99
C ASP A 195 63.61 -1.70 -15.38
N ASP A 196 64.93 -1.57 -15.39
CA ASP A 196 65.86 -1.84 -16.49
C ASP A 196 66.18 -0.74 -17.53
N MET A 197 67.25 0.02 -17.23
CA MET A 197 68.04 0.79 -18.22
C MET A 197 69.36 0.06 -18.48
N PRO A 198 69.72 -0.29 -19.73
CA PRO A 198 71.06 -0.77 -20.03
C PRO A 198 72.04 0.38 -20.30
N GLU A 199 73.23 0.26 -19.71
CA GLU A 199 74.40 1.11 -19.96
C GLU A 199 74.88 1.03 -21.42
N THR A 200 75.38 2.14 -21.98
CA THR A 200 76.71 2.19 -22.62
C THR A 200 77.19 3.62 -22.90
N VAL A 201 78.29 3.94 -22.20
CA VAL A 201 79.44 4.82 -22.48
C VAL A 201 79.57 5.46 -23.87
N GLY A 202 79.92 6.76 -23.92
CA GLY A 202 80.83 7.27 -24.96
C GLY A 202 80.73 8.74 -25.38
N SER A 203 81.41 9.63 -24.65
CA SER A 203 82.25 10.75 -25.14
C SER A 203 81.80 11.61 -26.35
N ALA A 204 81.61 12.91 -26.15
CA ALA A 204 82.58 13.96 -26.50
C ALA A 204 81.96 15.37 -26.64
N MET A 205 82.40 16.25 -25.74
CA MET A 205 82.90 17.62 -25.96
C MET A 205 82.16 18.66 -26.83
N SER A 206 82.01 19.84 -26.22
CA SER A 206 82.44 21.17 -26.73
C SER A 206 81.55 21.79 -27.84
N LYS A 207 81.12 23.06 -27.82
CA LYS A 207 81.57 24.29 -27.14
C LYS A 207 80.56 25.42 -27.42
N ALA A 208 80.49 26.34 -26.45
CA ALA A 208 80.50 27.81 -26.61
C ALA A 208 79.23 28.50 -27.15
N ALA A 209 78.66 29.39 -26.32
CA ALA A 209 78.80 30.87 -26.39
C ALA A 209 77.82 31.43 -27.44
N GLU A 210 76.94 32.38 -27.15
CA GLU A 210 76.97 33.54 -26.26
C GLU A 210 75.52 34.02 -26.10
#